data_AF-A0AA39DCX3-F1
#
_entry.id   AF-A0AA39DCX3-F1
#
_cell.length_a   1.000
_cell.length_b   1.000
_cell.length_c   1.000
_cell.angle_alpha   90.00
_cell.angle_beta   90.00
_cell.angle_gamma   90.00
#
_symmetry.space_group_name_H-M   'P 1'
#
loop_
_entity.id
_entity.type
_entity.pdbx_description
1 polymer ?
#
loop_
_entity_poly.entity_id
_entity_poly.type
_entity_poly.pdbx_seq_one_letter_code
_entity_poly.pdbx_strand_id
1 'polypeptide(L)'
;MLIQKFKKTMRAIQGAMIVASTLQIVLGFSGLWRNVTRFLSPLSAVPLVSLAGFGLYELGFPGVAKCVEIGLPQLIILILVSQYVPHVIHSGKNIIDRFAVIFTVVIVWIYAHLLTVGGAYNGAAPKTQASCRTDRAGLIDAAPWIRIPYPFQWGAPTFDAGEAFAMMVTSFVALVESTGAFIAVSRFASATPLPASILSRGVGWQGIGILLSGLFGTVNGSSVSVENAGLLALTRVGSRRVVQISAGFMIFFSILGKFGAVFASIPAPIFAALYCLFFAYVGSGGLSFLQFCNLNSFRTKFILGFSIFMGFSVPQYFNEFTAIRGYGPVHTGGRWFNDMINVPFSSEAFVAGCLAFFLDITLHRKDVSVRKDRGKHWWDKFRYFRTDTRSEEFYSLPFNLNKYFPSV
;
A
#
# COMPACT_ATOMS: atom_id res chain seq x y z
N MET A 1 14.48 -30.55 10.43
CA MET A 1 15.33 -29.44 9.98
C MET A 1 14.53 -28.25 9.44
N LEU A 2 13.60 -28.42 8.48
CA LEU A 2 12.81 -27.32 7.89
C LEU A 2 11.96 -26.53 8.90
N ILE A 3 11.23 -27.21 9.79
CA ILE A 3 10.37 -26.55 10.81
C ILE A 3 11.19 -25.70 11.78
N GLN A 4 12.38 -26.16 12.17
CA GLN A 4 13.27 -25.41 13.06
C GLN A 4 13.82 -24.16 12.38
N LYS A 5 14.25 -24.28 11.11
CA LYS A 5 14.70 -23.13 10.31
C LYS A 5 13.57 -22.11 10.13
N PHE A 6 12.37 -22.58 9.81
CA PHE A 6 11.18 -21.75 9.70
C PHE A 6 10.88 -21.00 11.01
N LYS A 7 10.81 -21.69 12.16
CA LYS A 7 10.61 -21.06 13.46
C LYS A 7 11.70 -20.04 13.78
N LYS A 8 12.97 -20.35 13.47
CA LYS A 8 14.09 -19.42 13.67
C LYS A 8 13.90 -18.14 12.86
N THR A 9 13.58 -18.25 11.57
CA THR A 9 13.32 -17.09 10.71
C THR A 9 12.12 -16.28 11.20
N MET A 10 11.01 -16.94 11.57
CA MET A 10 9.83 -16.26 12.09
C MET A 10 10.14 -15.45 13.35
N ARG A 11 10.85 -16.04 14.32
CA ARG A 11 11.25 -15.36 15.56
C ARG A 11 12.16 -14.16 15.33
N ALA A 12 13.00 -14.23 14.30
CA ALA A 12 13.93 -13.17 13.94
C ALA A 12 13.20 -11.99 13.28
N ILE A 13 12.29 -12.27 12.32
CA ILE A 13 11.40 -11.26 11.74
C ILE A 13 10.52 -10.63 12.84
N GLN A 14 10.00 -11.42 13.79
CA GLN A 14 9.24 -10.89 14.93
C GLN A 14 10.03 -9.87 15.75
N GLY A 15 11.26 -10.21 16.15
CA GLY A 15 12.12 -9.28 16.88
C GLY A 15 12.44 -8.02 16.08
N ALA A 16 12.78 -8.19 14.79
CA ALA A 16 13.07 -7.08 13.89
C ALA A 16 11.87 -6.13 13.70
N MET A 17 10.65 -6.64 13.55
CA MET A 17 9.43 -5.83 13.44
C MET A 17 9.10 -5.09 14.74
N ILE A 18 9.26 -5.75 15.90
CA ILE A 18 9.06 -5.10 17.20
C ILE A 18 10.01 -3.90 17.32
N VAL A 19 11.29 -4.07 17.00
CA VAL A 19 12.26 -2.96 17.02
C VAL A 19 11.89 -1.90 15.98
N ALA A 20 11.60 -2.27 14.74
CA ALA A 20 11.26 -1.33 13.68
C ALA A 20 10.00 -0.51 13.96
N SER A 21 9.02 -1.10 14.66
CA SER A 21 7.80 -0.40 15.07
C SER A 21 8.09 0.82 15.94
N THR A 22 9.14 0.77 16.77
CA THR A 22 9.51 1.88 17.65
C THR A 22 9.87 3.14 16.87
N LEU A 23 10.52 2.99 15.70
CA LEU A 23 10.87 4.09 14.83
C LEU A 23 9.62 4.86 14.37
N GLN A 24 8.61 4.16 13.84
CA GLN A 24 7.38 4.80 13.37
C GLN A 24 6.54 5.39 14.50
N ILE A 25 6.45 4.68 15.64
CA ILE A 25 5.74 5.17 16.84
C ILE A 25 6.37 6.48 17.32
N VAL A 26 7.70 6.51 17.44
CA VAL A 26 8.44 7.70 17.87
C VAL A 26 8.29 8.82 16.84
N LEU A 27 8.58 8.58 15.57
CA LEU A 27 8.48 9.61 14.53
C LEU A 27 7.06 10.18 14.38
N GLY A 28 6.05 9.32 14.52
CA GLY A 28 4.64 9.68 14.38
C GLY A 28 4.10 10.48 15.56
N PHE A 29 4.21 9.96 16.79
CA PHE A 29 3.63 10.60 17.98
C PHE A 29 4.46 11.74 18.55
N SER A 30 5.79 11.79 18.33
CA SER A 30 6.61 12.95 18.72
C SER A 30 6.36 14.20 17.87
N GLY A 31 5.71 14.05 16.71
CA GLY A 31 5.54 15.14 15.75
C GLY A 31 6.78 15.44 14.91
N LEU A 32 7.84 14.61 14.96
CA LEU A 32 8.98 14.74 14.05
C LEU A 32 8.54 14.60 12.59
N TRP A 33 7.67 13.63 12.28
CA TRP A 33 7.14 13.45 10.94
C TRP A 33 6.27 14.64 10.47
N ARG A 34 5.55 15.27 11.39
CA ARG A 34 4.82 16.52 11.12
C ARG A 34 5.75 17.63 10.62
N ASN A 35 6.95 17.76 11.18
CA ASN A 35 7.89 18.79 10.76
C ASN A 35 8.38 18.57 9.33
N VAL A 36 8.64 17.32 8.94
CA VAL A 36 9.02 16.96 7.57
C VAL A 36 7.86 17.22 6.60
N THR A 37 6.68 16.70 6.92
CA THR A 37 5.50 16.76 6.05
C THR A 37 4.94 18.17 5.88
N ARG A 38 5.21 19.09 6.82
CA ARG A 38 4.93 20.52 6.66
C ARG A 38 5.65 21.13 5.44
N PHE A 39 6.77 20.58 5.01
CA PHE A 39 7.48 21.08 3.83
C PHE A 39 6.94 20.54 2.52
N LEU A 40 6.13 19.48 2.54
CA LEU A 40 5.48 18.96 1.35
C LEU A 40 4.59 20.04 0.71
N SER A 41 4.76 20.20 -0.60
CA SER A 41 3.90 20.96 -1.48
C SER A 41 3.10 20.01 -2.37
N PRO A 42 1.98 20.47 -2.98
CA PRO A 42 1.28 19.70 -4.00
C PRO A 42 2.22 19.19 -5.10
N LEU A 43 3.17 20.02 -5.56
CA LEU A 43 4.16 19.61 -6.57
C LEU A 43 5.02 18.43 -6.11
N SER A 44 5.54 18.46 -4.88
CA SER A 44 6.34 17.35 -4.35
C SER A 44 5.51 16.10 -4.02
N ALA A 45 4.22 16.27 -3.74
CA ALA A 45 3.31 15.17 -3.46
C ALA A 45 2.92 14.39 -4.73
N VAL A 46 2.92 15.03 -5.91
CA VAL A 46 2.54 14.37 -7.17
C VAL A 46 3.42 13.15 -7.44
N PRO A 47 4.77 13.24 -7.54
CA PRO A 47 5.59 12.05 -7.82
C PRO A 47 5.49 10.98 -6.72
N LEU A 48 5.44 11.38 -5.45
CA LEU A 48 5.28 10.46 -4.32
C LEU A 48 3.99 9.64 -4.42
N VAL A 49 2.85 10.31 -4.58
CA VAL A 49 1.53 9.66 -4.63
C VAL A 49 1.36 8.89 -5.94
N SER A 50 1.80 9.47 -7.05
CA SER A 50 1.70 8.82 -8.36
C SER A 50 2.52 7.55 -8.44
N LEU A 51 3.75 7.52 -7.90
CA LEU A 51 4.56 6.31 -7.88
C LEU A 51 4.23 5.35 -6.74
N ALA A 52 3.58 5.79 -5.65
CA ALA A 52 2.95 4.86 -4.71
C ALA A 52 1.86 4.01 -5.37
N GLY A 53 1.17 4.55 -6.39
CA GLY A 53 0.26 3.78 -7.24
C GLY A 53 0.98 3.09 -8.40
N PHE A 54 1.41 3.88 -9.40
CA PHE A 54 1.99 3.37 -10.64
C PHE A 54 3.30 2.61 -10.46
N GLY A 55 4.06 2.84 -9.39
CA GLY A 55 5.31 2.11 -9.11
C GLY A 55 5.11 0.63 -8.83
N LEU A 56 3.93 0.24 -8.34
CA LEU A 56 3.58 -1.15 -8.06
C LEU A 56 3.11 -1.92 -9.31
N TYR A 57 3.46 -1.45 -10.51
CA TYR A 57 3.01 -2.03 -11.78
C TYR A 57 3.43 -3.49 -11.97
N GLU A 58 4.56 -3.89 -11.38
CA GLU A 58 5.07 -5.28 -11.41
C GLU A 58 4.11 -6.28 -10.77
N LEU A 59 3.30 -5.84 -9.81
CA LEU A 59 2.29 -6.67 -9.15
C LEU A 59 0.99 -6.79 -9.98
N GLY A 60 0.80 -5.92 -10.98
CA GLY A 60 -0.36 -5.88 -11.86
C GLY A 60 -0.28 -6.88 -13.02
N PHE A 61 -0.03 -6.38 -14.24
CA PHE A 61 -0.09 -7.20 -15.46
C PHE A 61 0.89 -8.39 -15.48
N PRO A 62 2.13 -8.29 -14.97
CA PRO A 62 2.99 -9.47 -14.85
C PRO A 62 2.39 -10.57 -13.97
N GLY A 63 1.60 -10.21 -12.95
CA GLY A 63 0.82 -11.16 -12.15
C GLY A 63 -0.34 -11.78 -12.92
N VAL A 64 -1.01 -11.01 -13.77
CA VAL A 64 -2.04 -11.49 -14.72
C VAL A 64 -1.44 -12.49 -15.71
N ALA A 65 -0.26 -12.20 -16.24
CA ALA A 65 0.43 -13.02 -17.23
C ALA A 65 0.82 -14.41 -16.70
N LYS A 66 0.91 -14.60 -15.38
CA LYS A 66 1.13 -15.94 -14.78
C LYS A 66 0.00 -16.92 -15.08
N CYS A 67 -1.21 -16.42 -15.32
CA CYS A 67 -2.32 -17.20 -15.84
C CYS A 67 -3.25 -16.30 -16.67
N VAL A 68 -2.89 -16.12 -17.93
CA VAL A 68 -3.60 -15.25 -18.87
C VAL A 68 -5.08 -15.63 -19.00
N GLU A 69 -5.37 -16.93 -19.02
CA GLU A 69 -6.72 -17.49 -19.16
C GLU A 69 -7.69 -17.08 -18.05
N ILE A 70 -7.20 -16.83 -16.83
CA ILE A 70 -8.04 -16.42 -15.70
C ILE A 70 -7.91 -14.91 -15.45
N GLY A 71 -6.68 -14.40 -15.54
CA GLY A 71 -6.39 -13.01 -15.25
C GLY A 71 -6.97 -12.03 -16.29
N LEU A 72 -6.90 -12.34 -17.59
CA LEU A 72 -7.48 -11.45 -18.62
C LEU A 72 -9.00 -11.36 -18.50
N PRO A 73 -9.77 -12.47 -18.36
CA PRO A 73 -11.19 -12.38 -18.10
C PRO A 73 -11.51 -11.56 -16.85
N GLN A 74 -10.76 -11.72 -15.75
CA GLN A 74 -10.95 -10.88 -14.56
C GLN A 74 -10.77 -9.40 -14.87
N LEU A 75 -9.72 -9.02 -15.60
CA LEU A 75 -9.46 -7.63 -15.94
C LEU A 75 -10.57 -7.05 -16.84
N ILE A 76 -10.94 -7.78 -17.88
CA ILE A 76 -11.96 -7.34 -18.85
C ILE A 76 -13.33 -7.25 -18.16
N ILE A 77 -13.75 -8.28 -17.43
CA ILE A 77 -15.04 -8.31 -16.74
C ILE A 77 -15.09 -7.23 -15.66
N LEU A 78 -13.99 -6.98 -14.93
CA LEU A 78 -13.90 -5.88 -13.98
C LEU A 78 -14.12 -4.52 -14.65
N ILE A 79 -13.47 -4.25 -15.78
CA ILE A 79 -13.63 -2.99 -16.52
C ILE A 79 -15.06 -2.86 -17.05
N LEU A 80 -15.61 -3.92 -17.65
CA LEU A 80 -16.98 -3.92 -18.17
C LEU A 80 -18.00 -3.66 -17.06
N VAL A 81 -17.93 -4.41 -15.96
CA VAL A 81 -18.87 -4.31 -14.83
C VAL A 81 -18.72 -2.99 -14.07
N SER A 82 -17.50 -2.46 -13.93
CA SER A 82 -17.28 -1.22 -13.19
C SER A 82 -17.48 0.06 -14.00
N GLN A 83 -17.16 0.07 -15.30
CA GLN A 83 -17.20 1.29 -16.11
C GLN A 83 -18.41 1.35 -17.04
N TYR A 84 -18.81 0.23 -17.64
CA TYR A 84 -19.82 0.21 -18.70
C TYR A 84 -21.22 -0.15 -18.19
N VAL A 85 -21.35 -1.24 -17.43
CA VAL A 85 -22.65 -1.73 -16.92
C VAL A 85 -23.42 -0.66 -16.11
N PRO A 86 -22.79 0.15 -15.24
CA PRO A 86 -23.51 1.17 -14.45
C PRO A 86 -24.06 2.33 -15.29
N HIS A 87 -23.59 2.49 -16.53
CA HIS A 87 -24.13 3.48 -17.48
C HIS A 87 -25.30 2.91 -18.28
N VAL A 88 -25.29 1.60 -18.57
CA VAL A 88 -26.35 0.92 -19.32
C VAL A 88 -27.56 0.61 -18.43
N ILE A 89 -27.33 0.13 -17.21
CA ILE A 89 -28.39 -0.27 -16.28
C ILE A 89 -28.59 0.85 -15.25
N HIS A 90 -29.61 1.70 -15.47
CA HIS A 90 -29.98 2.76 -14.51
C HIS A 90 -30.53 2.17 -13.20
N SER A 91 -31.30 1.09 -13.28
CA SER A 91 -31.87 0.39 -12.12
C SER A 91 -30.81 -0.42 -11.38
N GLY A 92 -30.38 0.04 -10.20
CA GLY A 92 -29.38 -0.67 -9.38
C GLY A 92 -27.93 -0.25 -9.62
N LYS A 93 -27.69 0.83 -10.37
CA LYS A 93 -26.36 1.45 -10.59
C LYS A 93 -25.49 1.49 -9.33
N ASN A 94 -26.06 1.96 -8.22
CA ASN A 94 -25.35 2.10 -6.95
C ASN A 94 -24.87 0.77 -6.35
N ILE A 95 -25.57 -0.34 -6.62
CA ILE A 95 -25.20 -1.67 -6.14
C ILE A 95 -24.06 -2.20 -7.01
N ILE A 96 -24.19 -2.08 -8.33
CA ILE A 96 -23.18 -2.56 -9.27
C ILE A 96 -21.86 -1.80 -9.09
N ASP A 97 -21.90 -0.46 -8.99
CA ASP A 97 -20.71 0.38 -8.75
C ASP A 97 -19.95 -0.02 -7.48
N ARG A 98 -20.67 -0.28 -6.38
CA ARG A 98 -20.07 -0.54 -5.07
C ARG A 98 -19.58 -1.98 -4.90
N PHE A 99 -20.23 -2.93 -5.56
CA PHE A 99 -19.95 -4.36 -5.41
C PHE A 99 -19.31 -5.01 -6.65
N ALA A 100 -18.94 -4.21 -7.67
CA ALA A 100 -18.31 -4.68 -8.91
C ALA A 100 -17.15 -5.65 -8.65
N VAL A 101 -16.27 -5.32 -7.71
CA VAL A 101 -15.12 -6.18 -7.36
C VAL A 101 -15.57 -7.54 -6.86
N ILE A 102 -16.57 -7.59 -5.96
CA ILE A 102 -17.06 -8.87 -5.41
C ILE A 102 -17.73 -9.69 -6.52
N PHE A 103 -18.61 -9.09 -7.32
CA PHE A 103 -19.28 -9.80 -8.41
C PHE A 103 -18.29 -10.37 -9.42
N THR A 104 -17.32 -9.56 -9.85
CA THR A 104 -16.32 -10.00 -10.84
C THR A 104 -15.45 -11.13 -10.30
N VAL A 105 -14.96 -11.02 -9.05
CA VAL A 105 -14.16 -12.07 -8.40
C VAL A 105 -14.97 -13.37 -8.29
N VAL A 106 -16.24 -13.32 -7.89
CA VAL A 106 -17.08 -14.53 -7.77
C VAL A 106 -17.31 -15.17 -9.14
N ILE A 107 -17.66 -14.38 -10.16
CA ILE A 107 -17.90 -14.87 -11.53
C ILE A 107 -16.64 -15.56 -12.08
N VAL A 108 -15.49 -14.91 -11.97
CA VAL A 108 -14.24 -15.45 -12.54
C VAL A 108 -13.68 -16.58 -11.70
N TRP A 109 -13.89 -16.58 -10.39
CA TRP A 109 -13.54 -17.73 -9.54
C TRP A 109 -14.37 -18.96 -9.92
N ILE A 110 -15.68 -18.83 -10.16
CA ILE A 110 -16.52 -19.94 -10.66
C ILE A 110 -16.01 -20.43 -12.02
N TYR A 111 -15.70 -19.51 -12.93
CA TYR A 111 -15.10 -19.85 -14.23
C TYR A 111 -13.78 -20.62 -14.08
N ALA A 112 -12.86 -20.14 -13.24
CA ALA A 112 -11.59 -20.80 -12.95
C ALA A 112 -11.79 -22.19 -12.32
N HIS A 113 -12.81 -22.34 -11.46
CA HIS A 113 -13.16 -23.61 -10.87
C HIS A 113 -13.66 -24.61 -11.92
N LEU A 114 -14.54 -24.19 -12.83
CA LEU A 114 -15.02 -25.02 -13.94
C LEU A 114 -13.86 -25.47 -14.87
N LEU A 115 -12.90 -24.59 -15.16
CA LEU A 115 -11.71 -24.95 -15.92
C LEU A 115 -10.83 -25.97 -15.17
N THR A 116 -10.71 -25.82 -13.85
CA THR A 116 -9.94 -26.73 -13.00
C THR A 116 -10.57 -28.13 -13.00
N VAL A 117 -11.88 -28.22 -12.78
CA VAL A 117 -12.63 -29.49 -12.76
C VAL A 117 -12.73 -30.12 -14.15
N GLY A 118 -12.89 -29.31 -15.19
CA GLY A 118 -12.90 -29.74 -16.60
C GLY A 118 -11.55 -30.28 -17.10
N GLY A 119 -10.52 -30.29 -16.26
CA GLY A 119 -9.23 -30.93 -16.54
C GLY A 119 -8.29 -30.11 -17.43
N ALA A 120 -8.61 -28.83 -17.70
CA ALA A 120 -7.80 -27.96 -18.56
C ALA A 120 -6.33 -27.87 -18.12
N TYR A 121 -6.07 -28.01 -16.82
CA TYR A 121 -4.74 -27.90 -16.22
C TYR A 121 -4.07 -29.22 -15.85
N ASN A 122 -4.68 -30.39 -16.12
CA ASN A 122 -4.15 -31.68 -15.66
C ASN A 122 -2.82 -32.07 -16.33
N GLY A 123 -2.61 -31.70 -17.59
CA GLY A 123 -1.35 -31.91 -18.33
C GLY A 123 -0.44 -30.68 -18.42
N ALA A 124 -0.79 -29.57 -17.77
CA ALA A 124 -0.02 -28.33 -17.85
C ALA A 124 1.24 -28.35 -16.97
N ALA A 125 2.20 -27.47 -17.27
CA ALA A 125 3.41 -27.34 -16.46
C ALA A 125 3.09 -27.00 -14.98
N PRO A 126 3.91 -27.46 -14.01
CA PRO A 126 3.65 -27.23 -12.58
C PRO A 126 3.50 -25.75 -12.18
N LYS A 127 4.18 -24.84 -12.89
CA LYS A 127 4.05 -23.38 -12.67
C LYS A 127 2.67 -22.86 -13.03
N THR A 128 2.12 -23.34 -14.15
CA THR A 128 0.76 -23.02 -14.61
C THR A 128 -0.26 -23.64 -13.66
N GLN A 129 -0.05 -24.90 -13.25
CA GLN A 129 -0.91 -25.55 -12.27
C GLN A 129 -0.96 -24.78 -10.94
N ALA A 130 0.18 -24.31 -10.42
CA ALA A 130 0.24 -23.55 -9.17
C ALA A 130 -0.46 -22.18 -9.25
N SER A 131 -0.48 -21.57 -10.44
CA SER A 131 -1.00 -20.21 -10.65
C SER A 131 -2.47 -20.19 -11.08
N CYS A 132 -2.90 -21.18 -11.87
CA CYS A 132 -4.22 -21.23 -12.49
C CYS A 132 -5.23 -22.11 -11.75
N ARG A 133 -4.79 -23.17 -11.05
CA ARG A 133 -5.72 -24.10 -10.41
C ARG A 133 -6.31 -23.54 -9.13
N THR A 134 -7.59 -23.85 -8.92
CA THR A 134 -8.33 -23.50 -7.70
C THR A 134 -8.26 -24.58 -6.61
N ASP A 135 -7.92 -25.83 -6.96
CA ASP A 135 -7.91 -26.99 -6.07
C ASP A 135 -6.54 -27.25 -5.41
N ARG A 136 -5.83 -26.19 -5.02
CA ARG A 136 -4.50 -26.27 -4.40
C ARG A 136 -4.47 -27.28 -3.24
N ALA A 137 -3.90 -28.45 -3.51
CA ALA A 137 -3.54 -29.56 -2.62
C ALA A 137 -4.20 -29.54 -1.22
N GLY A 138 -5.52 -29.71 -1.15
CA GLY A 138 -6.24 -29.95 0.10
C GLY A 138 -6.08 -28.85 1.16
N LEU A 139 -5.78 -27.61 0.80
CA LEU A 139 -5.67 -26.50 1.77
C LEU A 139 -6.92 -26.37 2.65
N ILE A 140 -8.09 -26.57 2.03
CA ILE A 140 -9.37 -26.54 2.72
C ILE A 140 -9.48 -27.73 3.66
N ASP A 141 -9.11 -28.95 3.24
CA ASP A 141 -9.19 -30.14 4.08
C ASP A 141 -8.21 -30.11 5.26
N ALA A 142 -6.97 -29.68 5.01
CA ALA A 142 -5.90 -29.58 6.00
C ALA A 142 -6.10 -28.44 7.01
N ALA A 143 -6.90 -27.42 6.68
CA ALA A 143 -7.14 -26.31 7.58
C ALA A 143 -8.05 -26.71 8.75
N PRO A 144 -7.73 -26.34 10.00
CA PRO A 144 -8.63 -26.53 11.13
C PRO A 144 -9.86 -25.63 11.00
N TRP A 145 -10.99 -26.05 11.56
CA TRP A 145 -12.20 -25.22 11.63
C TRP A 145 -11.99 -23.95 12.46
N ILE A 146 -11.34 -24.09 13.61
CA ILE A 146 -11.05 -23.00 14.54
C ILE A 146 -9.53 -22.92 14.74
N ARG A 147 -8.95 -21.75 14.47
CA ARG A 147 -7.56 -21.43 14.76
C ARG A 147 -7.47 -20.04 15.36
N ILE A 148 -7.21 -19.96 16.65
CA ILE A 148 -7.09 -18.68 17.35
C ILE A 148 -5.62 -18.21 17.23
N PRO A 149 -5.33 -17.08 16.56
CA PRO A 149 -3.99 -16.50 16.57
C PRO A 149 -3.68 -15.96 17.97
N TYR A 150 -2.50 -16.25 18.48
CA TYR A 150 -2.04 -15.77 19.78
C TYR A 150 -0.65 -15.11 19.65
N PRO A 151 -0.33 -14.14 20.51
CA PRO A 151 0.96 -13.47 20.49
C PRO A 151 2.08 -14.49 20.74
N PHE A 152 3.21 -14.31 20.06
CA PHE A 152 4.39 -15.17 20.13
C PHE A 152 4.16 -16.62 19.72
N GLN A 153 3.22 -16.88 18.80
CA GLN A 153 2.93 -18.24 18.30
C GLN A 153 4.13 -19.00 17.71
N TRP A 154 5.19 -18.31 17.29
CA TRP A 154 6.40 -18.93 16.77
C TRP A 154 7.53 -19.06 17.81
N GLY A 155 7.30 -18.62 19.06
CA GLY A 155 8.27 -18.58 20.15
C GLY A 155 8.71 -17.15 20.52
N ALA A 156 9.59 -17.04 21.52
CA ALA A 156 10.11 -15.74 21.96
C ALA A 156 10.92 -15.03 20.85
N PRO A 157 10.72 -13.72 20.62
CA PRO A 157 11.40 -13.00 19.55
C PRO A 157 12.92 -13.02 19.74
N THR A 158 13.66 -13.10 18.64
CA THR A 158 15.12 -13.00 18.65
C THR A 158 15.53 -11.66 18.07
N PHE A 159 16.38 -10.94 18.80
CA PHE A 159 16.83 -9.61 18.41
C PHE A 159 18.23 -9.70 17.82
N ASP A 160 18.30 -9.81 16.50
CA ASP A 160 19.54 -9.62 15.74
C ASP A 160 19.64 -8.16 15.31
N ALA A 161 20.77 -7.51 15.61
CA ALA A 161 20.94 -6.09 15.29
C ALA A 161 20.85 -5.84 13.78
N GLY A 162 21.42 -6.72 12.94
CA GLY A 162 21.44 -6.54 11.51
C GLY A 162 20.04 -6.61 10.90
N GLU A 163 19.25 -7.61 11.29
CA GLU A 163 17.85 -7.73 10.85
C GLU A 163 16.96 -6.59 11.38
N ALA A 164 17.22 -6.11 12.60
CA ALA A 164 16.51 -4.98 13.17
C ALA A 164 16.77 -3.67 12.40
N PHE A 165 18.02 -3.39 12.03
CA PHE A 165 18.37 -2.22 11.21
C PHE A 165 17.75 -2.30 9.81
N ALA A 166 17.82 -3.46 9.16
CA ALA A 166 17.20 -3.68 7.86
C ALA A 166 15.68 -3.41 7.92
N MET A 167 14.99 -3.96 8.93
CA MET A 167 13.56 -3.76 9.10
C MET A 167 13.20 -2.31 9.48
N MET A 168 14.05 -1.61 10.24
CA MET A 168 13.86 -0.18 10.52
C MET A 168 13.87 0.64 9.22
N VAL A 169 14.81 0.38 8.32
CA VAL A 169 14.88 1.07 7.02
C VAL A 169 13.67 0.75 6.16
N THR A 170 13.29 -0.53 6.06
CA THR A 170 12.06 -0.95 5.35
C THR A 170 10.82 -0.25 5.92
N SER A 171 10.71 -0.16 7.25
CA SER A 171 9.60 0.55 7.90
C SER A 171 9.61 2.05 7.60
N PHE A 172 10.79 2.66 7.47
CA PHE A 172 10.92 4.06 7.11
C PHE A 172 10.50 4.32 5.65
N VAL A 173 10.90 3.45 4.73
CA VAL A 173 10.45 3.47 3.33
C VAL A 173 8.93 3.34 3.25
N ALA A 174 8.36 2.37 3.96
CA ALA A 174 6.91 2.16 4.04
C ALA A 174 6.17 3.35 4.64
N LEU A 175 6.78 4.10 5.57
CA LEU A 175 6.22 5.33 6.14
C LEU A 175 6.16 6.46 5.09
N VAL A 176 7.19 6.61 4.25
CA VAL A 176 7.21 7.60 3.15
C VAL A 176 6.14 7.25 2.13
N GLU A 177 6.07 6.00 1.70
CA GLU A 177 5.04 5.51 0.77
C GLU A 177 3.63 5.67 1.34
N SER A 178 3.43 5.29 2.60
CA SER A 178 2.16 5.45 3.32
C SER A 178 1.72 6.91 3.40
N THR A 179 2.66 7.85 3.45
CA THR A 179 2.34 9.28 3.39
C THR A 179 1.66 9.64 2.06
N GLY A 180 2.15 9.11 0.93
CA GLY A 180 1.49 9.24 -0.37
C GLY A 180 0.10 8.61 -0.37
N ALA A 181 -0.02 7.40 0.18
CA ALA A 181 -1.31 6.70 0.25
C ALA A 181 -2.34 7.42 1.13
N PHE A 182 -1.95 7.98 2.29
CA PHE A 182 -2.82 8.82 3.12
C PHE A 182 -3.35 10.04 2.36
N ILE A 183 -2.48 10.70 1.58
CA ILE A 183 -2.85 11.85 0.75
C ILE A 183 -3.86 11.42 -0.33
N ALA A 184 -3.62 10.29 -1.02
CA ALA A 184 -4.54 9.75 -2.02
C ALA A 184 -5.91 9.38 -1.42
N VAL A 185 -5.92 8.68 -0.28
CA VAL A 185 -7.15 8.28 0.41
C VAL A 185 -7.95 9.51 0.84
N SER A 186 -7.32 10.55 1.38
CA SER A 186 -8.01 11.79 1.75
C SER A 186 -8.71 12.44 0.55
N ARG A 187 -8.08 12.39 -0.62
CA ARG A 187 -8.61 12.93 -1.88
C ARG A 187 -9.83 12.13 -2.36
N PHE A 188 -9.74 10.80 -2.41
CA PHE A 188 -10.82 9.94 -2.88
C PHE A 188 -11.98 9.80 -1.88
N ALA A 189 -11.70 9.93 -0.59
CA ALA A 189 -12.73 9.98 0.44
C ALA A 189 -13.47 11.32 0.50
N SER A 190 -13.13 12.28 -0.38
CA SER A 190 -13.65 13.65 -0.37
C SER A 190 -13.48 14.34 0.99
N ALA A 191 -12.38 14.02 1.67
CA ALA A 191 -12.02 14.60 2.96
C ALA A 191 -11.51 16.04 2.80
N THR A 192 -11.50 16.78 3.91
CA THR A 192 -10.73 18.03 3.96
C THR A 192 -9.23 17.72 3.80
N PRO A 193 -8.44 18.62 3.19
CA PRO A 193 -7.02 18.38 2.95
C PRO A 193 -6.30 17.99 4.24
N LEU A 194 -5.53 16.89 4.17
CA LEU A 194 -4.94 16.25 5.33
C LEU A 194 -3.89 17.15 6.02
N PRO A 195 -4.12 17.62 7.26
CA PRO A 195 -3.14 18.41 7.99
C PRO A 195 -1.94 17.55 8.41
N ALA A 196 -0.74 18.16 8.43
CA ALA A 196 0.51 17.47 8.74
C ALA A 196 0.52 16.78 10.13
N SER A 197 -0.23 17.31 11.11
CA SER A 197 -0.32 16.67 12.43
C SER A 197 -1.12 15.38 12.41
N ILE A 198 -2.19 15.31 11.63
CA ILE A 198 -3.01 14.09 11.50
C ILE A 198 -2.24 13.04 10.72
N LEU A 199 -1.50 13.44 9.69
CA LEU A 199 -0.60 12.55 8.96
C LEU A 199 0.46 11.94 9.90
N SER A 200 1.12 12.76 10.73
CA SER A 200 2.07 12.28 11.75
C SER A 200 1.42 11.31 12.74
N ARG A 201 0.20 11.63 13.21
CA ARG A 201 -0.56 10.74 14.09
C ARG A 201 -0.95 9.42 13.41
N GLY A 202 -1.29 9.46 12.12
CA GLY A 202 -1.57 8.27 11.31
C GLY A 202 -0.36 7.34 11.22
N VAL A 203 0.83 7.90 11.01
CA VAL A 203 2.10 7.16 11.05
C VAL A 203 2.36 6.54 12.43
N GLY A 204 2.04 7.24 13.52
CA GLY A 204 2.15 6.67 14.87
C GLY A 204 1.28 5.42 15.06
N TRP A 205 0.03 5.46 14.57
CA TRP A 205 -0.87 4.29 14.57
C TRP A 205 -0.42 3.18 13.63
N GLN A 206 0.18 3.52 12.49
CA GLN A 206 0.82 2.53 11.61
C GLN A 206 1.94 1.79 12.34
N GLY A 207 2.77 2.51 13.10
CA GLY A 207 3.81 1.92 13.95
C GLY A 207 3.23 0.97 15.01
N ILE A 208 2.12 1.32 15.67
CA ILE A 208 1.40 0.40 16.57
C ILE A 208 0.93 -0.86 15.81
N GLY A 209 0.46 -0.71 14.58
CA GLY A 209 0.12 -1.82 13.71
C GLY A 209 1.31 -2.76 13.45
N ILE A 210 2.49 -2.20 13.16
CA ILE A 210 3.73 -2.98 12.97
C ILE A 210 4.15 -3.69 14.27
N LEU A 211 3.97 -3.05 15.42
CA LEU A 211 4.23 -3.67 16.73
C LEU A 211 3.33 -4.90 16.92
N LEU A 212 2.03 -4.75 16.68
CA LEU A 212 1.07 -5.86 16.76
C LEU A 212 1.39 -6.96 15.74
N SER A 213 1.76 -6.60 14.52
CA SER A 213 2.28 -7.52 13.50
C SER A 213 3.47 -8.35 14.02
N GLY A 214 4.43 -7.70 14.67
CA GLY A 214 5.58 -8.36 15.31
C GLY A 214 5.19 -9.29 16.47
N LEU A 215 4.25 -8.86 17.32
CA LEU A 215 3.78 -9.66 18.46
C LEU A 215 3.05 -10.93 18.00
N PHE A 216 2.13 -10.81 17.04
CA PHE A 216 1.40 -11.96 16.49
C PHE A 216 2.22 -12.77 15.46
N GLY A 217 3.39 -12.27 15.08
CA GLY A 217 4.28 -12.92 14.13
C GLY A 217 3.71 -13.02 12.72
N THR A 218 3.09 -11.93 12.26
CA THR A 218 2.72 -11.77 10.86
C THR A 218 3.99 -11.49 10.07
N VAL A 219 4.28 -12.25 9.02
CA VAL A 219 5.51 -12.05 8.20
C VAL A 219 5.54 -10.64 7.58
N ASN A 220 4.36 -10.09 7.31
CA ASN A 220 4.19 -8.77 6.71
C ASN A 220 3.90 -7.74 7.81
N GLY A 221 4.59 -6.60 7.76
CA GLY A 221 4.31 -5.44 8.60
C GLY A 221 3.04 -4.71 8.17
N SER A 222 2.48 -3.90 9.07
CA SER A 222 1.35 -3.02 8.74
C SER A 222 1.79 -1.79 7.95
N SER A 223 1.11 -1.53 6.83
CA SER A 223 1.28 -0.33 6.01
C SER A 223 -0.08 0.16 5.51
N VAL A 224 -0.15 1.39 5.01
CA VAL A 224 -1.36 1.89 4.33
C VAL A 224 -1.49 1.17 3.00
N SER A 225 -2.52 0.33 2.86
CA SER A 225 -2.76 -0.45 1.64
C SER A 225 -3.17 0.45 0.47
N VAL A 226 -2.33 0.46 -0.57
CA VAL A 226 -2.57 1.14 -1.85
C VAL A 226 -3.77 0.50 -2.57
N GLU A 227 -3.93 -0.82 -2.44
CA GLU A 227 -5.05 -1.58 -2.97
C GLU A 227 -6.38 -1.11 -2.39
N ASN A 228 -6.43 -0.91 -1.07
CA ASN A 228 -7.62 -0.41 -0.38
C ASN A 228 -7.93 1.04 -0.76
N ALA A 229 -6.90 1.87 -0.98
CA ALA A 229 -7.07 3.22 -1.50
C ALA A 229 -7.68 3.22 -2.91
N GLY A 230 -7.22 2.32 -3.78
CA GLY A 230 -7.79 2.13 -5.12
C GLY A 230 -9.22 1.57 -5.09
N LEU A 231 -9.52 0.64 -4.18
CA LEU A 231 -10.88 0.14 -3.96
C LEU A 231 -11.83 1.25 -3.49
N LEU A 232 -11.36 2.14 -2.60
CA LEU A 232 -12.13 3.30 -2.17
C LEU A 232 -12.39 4.25 -3.34
N ALA A 233 -11.41 4.49 -4.21
CA ALA A 233 -11.57 5.31 -5.41
C ALA A 233 -12.61 4.73 -6.38
N LEU A 234 -12.63 3.40 -6.54
CA LEU A 234 -13.57 2.69 -7.39
C LEU A 234 -15.00 2.71 -6.81
N THR A 235 -15.15 2.31 -5.55
CA THR A 235 -16.47 2.17 -4.90
C THR A 235 -17.08 3.51 -4.48
N ARG A 236 -16.26 4.55 -4.33
CA ARG A 236 -16.64 5.89 -3.84
C ARG A 236 -17.24 5.85 -2.43
N VAL A 237 -16.88 4.85 -1.63
CA VAL A 237 -17.36 4.71 -0.24
C VAL A 237 -16.24 5.07 0.74
N GLY A 238 -16.16 6.36 1.11
CA GLY A 238 -15.19 6.88 2.09
C GLY A 238 -15.65 6.82 3.56
N SER A 239 -16.57 5.92 3.92
CA SER A 239 -17.17 5.89 5.26
C SER A 239 -16.31 5.12 6.28
N ARG A 240 -15.99 5.76 7.41
CA ARG A 240 -15.24 5.11 8.52
C ARG A 240 -15.96 3.88 9.09
N ARG A 241 -17.30 3.90 9.12
CA ARG A 241 -18.11 2.79 9.66
C ARG A 241 -17.91 1.51 8.85
N VAL A 242 -17.76 1.63 7.52
CA VAL A 242 -17.51 0.49 6.64
C VAL A 242 -16.18 -0.17 6.99
N VAL A 243 -15.13 0.62 7.21
CA VAL A 243 -13.81 0.12 7.61
C VAL A 243 -13.85 -0.53 9.00
N GLN A 244 -14.57 0.06 9.97
CA GLN A 244 -14.71 -0.50 11.32
C GLN A 244 -15.44 -1.84 11.32
N ILE A 245 -16.55 -1.95 10.58
CA ILE A 245 -17.31 -3.19 10.43
C ILE A 245 -16.46 -4.24 9.72
N SER A 246 -15.76 -3.85 8.63
CA SER A 246 -14.84 -4.74 7.90
C SER A 246 -13.74 -5.29 8.81
N ALA A 247 -13.13 -4.45 9.66
CA ALA A 247 -12.13 -4.90 10.64
C ALA A 247 -12.70 -5.91 11.64
N GLY A 248 -13.93 -5.70 12.12
CA GLY A 248 -14.64 -6.68 12.97
C GLY A 248 -14.84 -8.02 12.27
N PHE A 249 -15.27 -8.00 11.01
CA PHE A 249 -15.38 -9.21 10.19
C PHE A 249 -14.03 -9.89 9.96
N MET A 250 -12.97 -9.15 9.67
CA MET A 250 -11.63 -9.70 9.49
C MET A 250 -11.12 -10.40 10.76
N ILE A 251 -11.34 -9.81 11.94
CA ILE A 251 -10.99 -10.43 13.22
C ILE A 251 -11.79 -11.71 13.43
N PHE A 252 -13.11 -11.66 13.22
CA PHE A 252 -13.98 -12.83 13.38
C PHE A 252 -13.58 -13.98 12.44
N PHE A 253 -13.41 -13.68 11.15
CA PHE A 253 -13.04 -14.67 10.13
C PHE A 253 -11.60 -15.17 10.25
N SER A 254 -10.69 -14.42 10.89
CA SER A 254 -9.34 -14.90 11.18
C SER A 254 -9.32 -16.14 12.07
N ILE A 255 -10.36 -16.35 12.89
CA ILE A 255 -10.52 -17.50 13.76
C ILE A 255 -11.00 -18.73 12.98
N LEU A 256 -11.70 -18.52 11.87
CA LEU A 256 -12.29 -19.59 11.04
C LEU A 256 -11.27 -20.06 9.98
N GLY A 257 -10.46 -21.06 10.33
CA GLY A 257 -9.34 -21.51 9.48
C GLY A 257 -9.77 -21.99 8.09
N LYS A 258 -10.93 -22.66 7.98
CA LYS A 258 -11.51 -23.06 6.68
C LYS A 258 -11.87 -21.86 5.80
N PHE A 259 -12.40 -20.79 6.39
CA PHE A 259 -12.71 -19.57 5.66
C PHE A 259 -11.42 -18.95 5.10
N GLY A 260 -10.37 -18.84 5.92
CA GLY A 260 -9.05 -18.42 5.46
C GLY A 260 -8.49 -19.28 4.33
N ALA A 261 -8.72 -20.60 4.36
CA ALA A 261 -8.30 -21.52 3.30
C ALA A 261 -9.05 -21.28 1.97
N VAL A 262 -10.33 -20.89 2.01
CA VAL A 262 -11.09 -20.50 0.81
C VAL A 262 -10.52 -19.22 0.19
N PHE A 263 -10.15 -18.21 0.98
CA PHE A 263 -9.49 -17.02 0.41
C PHE A 263 -8.10 -17.35 -0.16
N ALA A 264 -7.37 -18.26 0.47
CA ALA A 264 -6.08 -18.72 -0.02
C ALA A 264 -6.16 -19.57 -1.31
N SER A 265 -7.33 -20.15 -1.61
CA SER A 265 -7.56 -20.93 -2.83
C SER A 265 -7.86 -20.05 -4.05
N ILE A 266 -8.20 -18.77 -3.85
CA ILE A 266 -8.40 -17.82 -4.94
C ILE A 266 -7.09 -17.66 -5.73
N PRO A 267 -7.09 -17.88 -7.05
CA PRO A 267 -5.90 -17.72 -7.87
C PRO A 267 -5.32 -16.31 -7.78
N ALA A 268 -4.00 -16.21 -7.57
CA ALA A 268 -3.28 -14.94 -7.52
C ALA A 268 -3.48 -14.04 -8.76
N PRO A 269 -3.63 -14.58 -9.99
CA PRO A 269 -3.93 -13.78 -11.19
C PRO A 269 -5.23 -12.96 -11.10
N ILE A 270 -6.22 -13.39 -10.30
CA ILE A 270 -7.44 -12.62 -10.06
C ILE A 270 -7.11 -11.34 -9.29
N PHE A 271 -6.32 -11.43 -8.21
CA PHE A 271 -5.88 -10.26 -7.45
C PHE A 271 -4.99 -9.35 -8.28
N ALA A 272 -4.08 -9.91 -9.08
CA ALA A 272 -3.23 -9.13 -9.98
C ALA A 272 -4.04 -8.29 -10.98
N ALA A 273 -5.14 -8.83 -11.50
CA ALA A 273 -6.05 -8.07 -12.37
C ALA A 273 -6.77 -6.92 -11.63
N LEU A 274 -7.12 -7.11 -10.34
CA LEU A 274 -7.65 -6.02 -9.51
C LEU A 274 -6.58 -4.91 -9.31
N TYR A 275 -5.33 -5.30 -9.07
CA TYR A 275 -4.21 -4.37 -8.87
C TYR A 275 -3.97 -3.46 -10.07
N CYS A 276 -4.11 -3.98 -11.29
CA CYS A 276 -4.04 -3.16 -12.52
C CYS A 276 -4.97 -1.94 -12.46
N LEU A 277 -6.16 -2.09 -11.87
CA LEU A 277 -7.13 -1.00 -11.75
C LEU A 277 -6.88 -0.15 -10.50
N PHE A 278 -6.64 -0.79 -9.34
CA PHE A 278 -6.49 -0.08 -8.06
C PHE A 278 -5.26 0.82 -8.04
N PHE A 279 -4.12 0.33 -8.51
CA PHE A 279 -2.87 1.10 -8.58
C PHE A 279 -2.98 2.24 -9.60
N ALA A 280 -3.69 2.04 -10.71
CA ALA A 280 -3.96 3.10 -11.67
C ALA A 280 -4.81 4.22 -11.07
N TYR A 281 -5.83 3.89 -10.27
CA TYR A 281 -6.62 4.88 -9.54
C TYR A 281 -5.76 5.69 -8.56
N VAL A 282 -4.94 5.03 -7.74
CA VAL A 282 -4.07 5.75 -6.79
C VAL A 282 -3.06 6.63 -7.52
N GLY A 283 -2.45 6.11 -8.59
CA GLY A 283 -1.49 6.85 -9.43
C GLY A 283 -2.11 8.12 -10.03
N SER A 284 -3.34 7.99 -10.55
CA SER A 284 -4.17 9.10 -11.05
C SER A 284 -4.55 10.10 -9.95
N GLY A 285 -4.83 9.61 -8.73
CA GLY A 285 -5.03 10.44 -7.54
C GLY A 285 -3.85 11.38 -7.27
N GLY A 286 -2.61 10.89 -7.46
CA GLY A 286 -1.40 11.70 -7.41
C GLY A 286 -1.35 12.77 -8.50
N LEU A 287 -1.63 12.41 -9.75
CA LEU A 287 -1.65 13.35 -10.88
C LEU A 287 -2.70 14.45 -10.70
N SER A 288 -3.81 14.18 -10.00
CA SER A 288 -4.84 15.18 -9.74
C SER A 288 -4.33 16.41 -8.97
N PHE A 289 -3.22 16.29 -8.21
CA PHE A 289 -2.62 17.43 -7.52
C PHE A 289 -1.93 18.43 -8.46
N LEU A 290 -1.70 18.07 -9.72
CA LEU A 290 -1.19 18.99 -10.75
C LEU A 290 -2.13 20.15 -11.02
N GLN A 291 -3.44 19.99 -10.76
CA GLN A 291 -4.42 21.10 -10.88
C GLN A 291 -4.09 22.30 -9.99
N PHE A 292 -3.31 22.09 -8.91
CA PHE A 292 -2.89 23.15 -8.01
C PHE A 292 -1.57 23.80 -8.41
N CYS A 293 -0.87 23.23 -9.40
CA CYS A 293 0.48 23.64 -9.79
C CYS A 293 0.46 24.41 -11.12
N ASN A 294 1.40 25.33 -11.30
CA ASN A 294 1.62 26.00 -12.58
C ASN A 294 2.49 25.14 -13.49
N LEU A 295 1.84 24.41 -14.39
CA LEU A 295 2.51 23.53 -15.36
C LEU A 295 3.24 24.28 -16.49
N ASN A 296 3.06 25.60 -16.63
CA ASN A 296 3.79 26.39 -17.63
C ASN A 296 5.23 26.69 -17.20
N SER A 297 5.51 26.66 -15.89
CA SER A 297 6.83 26.94 -15.33
C SER A 297 7.83 25.82 -15.66
N PHE A 298 8.98 26.17 -16.26
CA PHE A 298 10.05 25.22 -16.56
C PHE A 298 10.54 24.49 -15.30
N ARG A 299 10.59 25.17 -14.16
CA ARG A 299 10.92 24.59 -12.86
C ARG A 299 9.97 23.43 -12.53
N THR A 300 8.66 23.66 -12.60
CA THR A 300 7.63 22.65 -12.27
C THR A 300 7.77 21.44 -13.19
N LYS A 301 7.93 21.67 -14.51
CA LYS A 301 8.13 20.59 -15.49
C LYS A 301 9.40 19.78 -15.18
N PHE A 302 10.50 20.45 -14.86
CA PHE A 302 11.75 19.79 -14.51
C PHE A 302 11.61 18.93 -13.26
N ILE A 303 11.10 19.49 -12.15
CA ILE A 303 10.93 18.75 -10.88
C ILE A 303 10.02 17.53 -11.09
N LEU A 304 8.88 17.73 -11.76
CA LEU A 304 7.91 16.67 -12.02
C LEU A 304 8.51 15.57 -12.91
N GLY A 305 9.02 15.95 -14.08
CA GLY A 305 9.54 15.00 -15.08
C GLY A 305 10.76 14.25 -14.58
N PHE A 306 11.73 14.96 -13.99
CA PHE A 306 12.95 14.34 -13.48
C PHE A 306 12.66 13.38 -12.32
N SER A 307 11.80 13.78 -11.36
CA SER A 307 11.52 12.93 -10.19
C SER A 307 10.72 11.68 -10.56
N ILE A 308 9.75 11.77 -11.47
CA ILE A 308 9.01 10.60 -11.96
C ILE A 308 9.93 9.67 -12.74
N PHE A 309 10.73 10.20 -13.67
CA PHE A 309 11.64 9.40 -14.47
C PHE A 309 12.67 8.66 -13.61
N MET A 310 13.32 9.37 -12.69
CA MET A 310 14.29 8.75 -11.77
C MET A 310 13.62 7.79 -10.78
N GLY A 311 12.38 8.08 -10.40
CA GLY A 311 11.58 7.20 -9.55
C GLY A 311 11.24 5.85 -10.19
N PHE A 312 11.22 5.74 -11.52
CA PHE A 312 11.17 4.43 -12.19
C PHE A 312 12.57 3.88 -12.49
N SER A 313 13.46 4.73 -13.01
CA SER A 313 14.76 4.29 -13.52
C SER A 313 15.70 3.74 -12.44
N VAL A 314 15.73 4.35 -11.24
CA VAL A 314 16.63 3.90 -10.17
C VAL A 314 16.16 2.58 -9.56
N PRO A 315 14.90 2.42 -9.11
CA PRO A 315 14.40 1.13 -8.64
C PRO A 315 14.51 0.03 -9.67
N GLN A 316 14.23 0.30 -10.94
CA GLN A 316 14.40 -0.68 -12.01
C GLN A 316 15.83 -1.23 -12.04
N TYR A 317 16.84 -0.34 -11.99
CA TYR A 317 18.24 -0.76 -11.93
C TYR A 317 18.55 -1.61 -10.69
N PHE A 318 18.10 -1.18 -9.50
CA PHE A 318 18.35 -1.92 -8.25
C PHE A 318 17.67 -3.29 -8.24
N ASN A 319 16.43 -3.37 -8.69
CA ASN A 319 15.63 -4.59 -8.72
C ASN A 319 16.17 -5.58 -9.76
N GLU A 320 16.49 -5.12 -10.97
CA GLU A 320 17.05 -5.96 -12.03
C GLU A 320 18.46 -6.46 -11.67
N PHE A 321 19.30 -5.60 -11.11
CA PHE A 321 20.63 -6.00 -10.65
C PHE A 321 20.53 -7.10 -9.58
N THR A 322 19.63 -6.93 -8.61
CA THR A 322 19.38 -7.93 -7.56
C THR A 322 18.86 -9.24 -8.14
N ALA A 323 17.96 -9.17 -9.14
CA ALA A 323 17.41 -10.35 -9.80
C ALA A 323 18.47 -11.17 -10.58
N ILE A 324 19.43 -10.49 -11.24
CA ILE A 324 20.46 -11.14 -12.05
C ILE A 324 21.62 -11.65 -11.18
N ARG A 325 22.10 -10.84 -10.22
CA ARG A 325 23.32 -11.13 -9.44
C ARG A 325 23.03 -11.88 -8.14
N GLY A 326 21.78 -11.86 -7.66
CA GLY A 326 21.37 -12.43 -6.37
C GLY A 326 21.69 -11.56 -5.16
N TYR A 327 22.26 -10.36 -5.35
CA TYR A 327 22.56 -9.37 -4.32
C TYR A 327 22.38 -7.96 -4.87
N GLY A 328 22.09 -6.98 -4.01
CA GLY A 328 21.86 -5.59 -4.42
C GLY A 328 23.13 -4.87 -4.87
N PRO A 329 23.01 -3.77 -5.65
CA PRO A 329 24.17 -3.02 -6.17
C PRO A 329 25.22 -2.66 -5.10
N VAL A 330 24.76 -2.32 -3.89
CA VAL A 330 25.65 -2.16 -2.74
C VAL A 330 25.83 -3.50 -2.03
N HIS A 331 27.04 -4.04 -2.13
CA HIS A 331 27.42 -5.31 -1.52
C HIS A 331 28.72 -5.19 -0.74
N THR A 332 28.60 -5.02 0.57
CA THR A 332 29.68 -4.97 1.55
C THR A 332 29.56 -6.14 2.53
N GLY A 333 30.59 -6.37 3.36
CA GLY A 333 30.54 -7.39 4.42
C GLY A 333 29.46 -7.16 5.48
N GLY A 334 28.88 -5.95 5.56
CA GLY A 334 27.80 -5.60 6.49
C GLY A 334 26.43 -5.73 5.82
N ARG A 335 25.67 -6.79 6.16
CA ARG A 335 24.30 -6.99 5.63
C ARG A 335 23.37 -5.81 5.92
N TRP A 336 23.43 -5.28 7.14
CA TRP A 336 22.62 -4.14 7.57
C TRP A 336 22.87 -2.89 6.72
N PHE A 337 24.12 -2.66 6.31
CA PHE A 337 24.48 -1.50 5.49
C PHE A 337 23.98 -1.68 4.06
N ASN A 338 24.11 -2.89 3.52
CA ASN A 338 23.59 -3.22 2.19
C ASN A 338 22.08 -3.00 2.14
N ASP A 339 21.34 -3.49 3.13
CA ASP A 339 19.88 -3.33 3.19
C ASP A 339 19.50 -1.85 3.39
N MET A 340 20.27 -1.09 4.16
CA MET A 340 20.04 0.33 4.39
C MET A 340 20.12 1.19 3.13
N ILE A 341 20.95 0.78 2.16
CA ILE A 341 21.06 1.48 0.88
C ILE A 341 20.14 0.85 -0.17
N ASN A 342 20.16 -0.45 -0.33
CA ASN A 342 19.43 -1.11 -1.43
C ASN A 342 17.90 -0.97 -1.27
N VAL A 343 17.35 -1.11 -0.06
CA VAL A 343 15.88 -1.12 0.14
C VAL A 343 15.22 0.22 -0.24
N PRO A 344 15.71 1.40 0.19
CA PRO A 344 15.10 2.66 -0.23
C PRO A 344 15.20 2.92 -1.73
N PHE A 345 16.32 2.56 -2.36
CA PHE A 345 16.50 2.75 -3.80
C PHE A 345 15.73 1.76 -4.66
N SER A 346 15.28 0.63 -4.09
CA SER A 346 14.34 -0.30 -4.72
C SER A 346 12.87 0.15 -4.69
N SER A 347 12.53 1.25 -4.00
CA SER A 347 11.15 1.76 -3.92
C SER A 347 10.92 2.96 -4.82
N GLU A 348 9.99 2.84 -5.77
CA GLU A 348 9.64 3.88 -6.73
C GLU A 348 9.07 5.12 -6.05
N ALA A 349 8.11 4.92 -5.14
CA ALA A 349 7.49 5.99 -4.37
C ALA A 349 8.51 6.76 -3.53
N PHE A 350 9.44 6.05 -2.88
CA PHE A 350 10.48 6.66 -2.05
C PHE A 350 11.42 7.52 -2.89
N VAL A 351 11.99 6.97 -3.97
CA VAL A 351 12.94 7.70 -4.82
C VAL A 351 12.29 8.93 -5.44
N ALA A 352 11.12 8.79 -6.06
CA ALA A 352 10.42 9.93 -6.65
C ALA A 352 10.03 10.98 -5.61
N GLY A 353 9.49 10.55 -4.47
CA GLY A 353 9.06 11.45 -3.41
C GLY A 353 10.23 12.23 -2.81
N CYS A 354 11.34 11.56 -2.50
CA CYS A 354 12.53 12.20 -1.95
C CYS A 354 13.16 13.19 -2.95
N LEU A 355 13.30 12.82 -4.22
CA LEU A 355 13.82 13.72 -5.26
C LEU A 355 12.91 14.94 -5.46
N ALA A 356 11.60 14.72 -5.58
CA ALA A 356 10.64 15.81 -5.76
C ALA A 356 10.62 16.77 -4.57
N PHE A 357 10.67 16.23 -3.35
CA PHE A 357 10.76 16.99 -2.12
C PHE A 357 12.05 17.80 -2.04
N PHE A 358 13.19 17.17 -2.30
CA PHE A 358 14.49 17.82 -2.25
C PHE A 358 14.59 18.95 -3.28
N LEU A 359 14.22 18.69 -4.54
CA LEU A 359 14.26 19.67 -5.62
C LEU A 359 13.27 20.83 -5.40
N ASP A 360 12.07 20.55 -4.87
CA ASP A 360 11.10 21.60 -4.57
C ASP A 360 11.57 22.55 -3.45
N ILE A 361 12.34 22.04 -2.49
CA ILE A 361 12.87 22.86 -1.39
C ILE A 361 14.11 23.66 -1.82
N THR A 362 14.98 23.08 -2.62
CA THR A 362 16.32 23.61 -2.90
C THR A 362 16.37 24.57 -4.08
N LEU A 363 15.78 24.19 -5.23
CA LEU A 363 15.85 25.01 -6.44
C LEU A 363 15.12 26.34 -6.20
N HIS A 364 15.67 27.46 -6.70
CA HIS A 364 15.02 28.80 -6.82
C HIS A 364 14.09 29.23 -5.66
N ARG A 365 14.40 28.86 -4.41
CA ARG A 365 13.50 29.05 -3.25
C ARG A 365 13.11 30.51 -2.97
N LYS A 366 13.94 31.46 -3.39
CA LYS A 366 13.77 32.90 -3.10
C LYS A 366 12.77 33.59 -4.03
N ASP A 367 12.36 32.95 -5.11
CA ASP A 367 11.46 33.56 -6.08
C ASP A 367 10.02 33.59 -5.56
N VAL A 368 9.38 34.76 -5.66
CA VAL A 368 8.01 34.98 -5.17
C VAL A 368 6.99 34.12 -5.94
N SER A 369 7.26 33.82 -7.21
CA SER A 369 6.44 32.96 -8.08
C SER A 369 6.39 31.51 -7.61
N VAL A 370 7.44 30.99 -6.98
CA VAL A 370 7.57 29.57 -6.62
C VAL A 370 6.46 29.11 -5.68
N ARG A 371 6.01 29.98 -4.77
CA ARG A 371 4.90 29.67 -3.84
C ARG A 371 3.59 29.39 -4.58
N LYS A 372 3.32 30.14 -5.66
CA LYS A 372 2.15 29.94 -6.52
C LYS A 372 2.37 28.73 -7.42
N ASP A 373 3.54 28.64 -8.05
CA ASP A 373 3.86 27.59 -9.02
C ASP A 373 3.75 26.17 -8.46
N ARG A 374 4.19 25.95 -7.22
CA ARG A 374 4.11 24.63 -6.58
C ARG A 374 2.77 24.32 -5.91
N GLY A 375 1.79 25.22 -6.00
CA GLY A 375 0.46 25.06 -5.39
C GLY A 375 0.38 25.25 -3.87
N LYS A 376 1.47 25.66 -3.22
CA LYS A 376 1.52 25.78 -1.74
C LYS A 376 0.51 26.79 -1.19
N HIS A 377 0.19 27.83 -1.95
CA HIS A 377 -0.83 28.82 -1.58
C HIS A 377 -2.23 28.20 -1.35
N TRP A 378 -2.54 27.08 -2.02
CA TRP A 378 -3.80 26.37 -1.84
C TRP A 378 -3.79 25.55 -0.55
N TRP A 379 -2.70 24.82 -0.30
CA TRP A 379 -2.58 23.93 0.86
C TRP A 379 -2.36 24.67 2.19
N ASP A 380 -1.74 25.85 2.17
CA ASP A 380 -1.50 26.65 3.37
C ASP A 380 -2.80 27.07 4.08
N LYS A 381 -3.93 27.17 3.35
CA LYS A 381 -5.25 27.46 3.92
C LYS A 381 -5.75 26.36 4.89
N PHE A 382 -5.26 25.14 4.72
CA PHE A 382 -5.68 23.95 5.46
C PHE A 382 -4.60 23.44 6.43
N ARG A 383 -3.56 24.25 6.66
CA ARG A 383 -2.36 23.85 7.40
C ARG A 383 -2.54 23.86 8.91
N TYR A 384 -3.50 24.65 9.40
CA TYR A 384 -3.83 24.74 10.82
C TYR A 384 -5.17 24.06 11.10
N PHE A 385 -5.14 23.07 11.99
CA PHE A 385 -6.29 22.23 12.35
C PHE A 385 -7.43 23.01 13.03
N ARG A 386 -7.13 24.13 13.72
CA ARG A 386 -8.10 24.86 14.54
C ARG A 386 -8.98 25.86 13.79
N THR A 387 -8.78 26.07 12.49
CA THR A 387 -9.55 27.05 11.72
C THR A 387 -10.79 26.48 11.02
N ASP A 388 -10.93 25.15 10.92
CA ASP A 388 -12.06 24.50 10.24
C ASP A 388 -12.68 23.39 11.11
N THR A 389 -13.89 23.61 11.62
CA THR A 389 -14.64 22.65 12.45
C THR A 389 -14.93 21.33 11.71
N ARG A 390 -15.01 21.37 10.37
CA ARG A 390 -15.23 20.17 9.54
C ARG A 390 -14.03 19.23 9.55
N SER A 391 -12.81 19.77 9.67
CA SER A 391 -11.60 18.95 9.77
C SER A 391 -11.50 18.23 11.12
N GLU A 392 -11.99 18.85 12.19
CA GLU A 392 -11.99 18.24 13.52
C GLU A 392 -12.92 17.03 13.60
N GLU A 393 -14.15 17.16 13.11
CA GLU A 393 -15.09 16.04 13.03
C GLU A 393 -14.55 14.94 12.10
N PHE A 394 -13.97 15.32 10.95
CA PHE A 394 -13.48 14.36 9.96
C PHE A 394 -12.21 13.60 10.39
N TYR A 395 -11.42 14.11 11.32
CA TYR A 395 -10.20 13.44 11.77
C TYR A 395 -10.24 13.06 13.24
N SER A 396 -11.41 13.14 13.87
CA SER A 396 -11.62 12.63 15.22
C SER A 396 -11.40 11.10 15.28
N LEU A 397 -10.63 10.67 16.28
CA LEU A 397 -10.48 9.27 16.67
C LEU A 397 -11.73 8.79 17.43
N PRO A 398 -12.07 7.49 17.34
CA PRO A 398 -13.18 6.90 18.08
C PRO A 398 -12.95 6.95 19.59
N PHE A 399 -14.03 6.82 20.38
CA PHE A 399 -13.99 6.75 21.84
C PHE A 399 -13.25 7.91 22.54
N ASN A 400 -13.26 9.12 21.94
CA ASN A 400 -12.55 10.29 22.46
C ASN A 400 -11.03 10.11 22.66
N LEU A 401 -10.41 9.17 21.92
CA LEU A 401 -8.95 8.97 21.94
C LEU A 401 -8.16 10.22 21.51
N ASN A 402 -8.81 11.21 20.90
CA ASN A 402 -8.23 12.52 20.62
C ASN A 402 -7.67 13.23 21.86
N LYS A 403 -8.18 12.93 23.07
CA LYS A 403 -7.67 13.48 24.33
C LYS A 403 -6.24 13.01 24.64
N TYR A 404 -5.92 11.77 24.27
CA TYR A 404 -4.62 11.15 24.53
C TYR A 404 -3.66 11.32 23.34
N PHE A 405 -4.19 11.43 22.13
CA PHE A 405 -3.42 11.65 20.90
C PHE A 405 -3.91 12.92 20.18
N PRO A 406 -3.61 14.10 20.75
CA PRO A 406 -4.05 15.37 20.20
C PRO A 406 -3.44 15.60 18.80
N SER A 407 -4.21 16.24 17.93
CA SER A 407 -3.79 16.66 16.59
C SER A 407 -3.00 17.98 16.58
N VAL A 408 -2.55 18.46 17.75
CA VAL A 408 -2.02 19.82 17.95
C VAL A 408 -0.53 19.92 17.72
#